data_AF-A0A6U9PQ82-F1
#
_entry.id   AF-A0A6U9PQ82-F1
#
_cell.length_a   1.000
_cell.length_b   1.000
_cell.length_c   1.000
_cell.angle_alpha   90.00
_cell.angle_beta   90.00
_cell.angle_gamma   90.00
#
_symmetry.space_group_name_H-M   'P 1'
#
loop_
_entity.id
_entity.type
_entity.pdbx_description
1 polymer ?
#
loop_
_entity_poly.entity_id
_entity_poly.type
_entity_poly.pdbx_seq_one_letter_code
_entity_poly.pdbx_strand_id
1 'polypeptide(L)'
;MQRPQCRTSRRSFMPYKPDTLHFTPPFITKRTAKGNDEKTLILEDNEVRFEPFMHLQLDKLRYDPSFRELALPATLSNASGCYKKSTCTCTNRLFKSNKIRKLRTTCVNAGAELQIYNSCLYPSTEFDLPILGVDLLHFGRKTICIVDFQPLEKREAYLNKYIAPLSSIKKNYPFLNNTVSNRFYDDRTWFSDQMLYLNNKFHLSDFYEAFEQYLRIYLQLLEDAEAIGGSRVTHVSSMHSKYDKYNKERDPAIVMFSKIFGKEFSTAVTDSFLFSF
;
A
#
# COMPACT_ATOMS: atom_id res chain seq x y z
N MET A 1 -51.85 3.89 -28.06
CA MET A 1 -51.01 3.37 -26.97
C MET A 1 -49.55 3.40 -27.42
N GLN A 2 -48.81 4.45 -27.04
CA GLN A 2 -47.39 4.62 -27.38
C GLN A 2 -46.54 4.28 -26.14
N ARG A 3 -45.47 3.49 -26.33
CA ARG A 3 -44.48 3.18 -25.29
C ARG A 3 -43.59 4.39 -25.04
N PRO A 4 -43.17 4.68 -23.80
CA PRO A 4 -42.24 5.78 -23.54
C PRO A 4 -40.81 5.37 -23.93
N GLN A 5 -40.16 6.22 -24.72
CA GLN A 5 -38.74 6.11 -25.05
C GLN A 5 -37.90 6.52 -23.83
N CYS A 6 -37.07 5.60 -23.34
CA CYS A 6 -36.06 5.89 -22.34
C CYS A 6 -34.88 6.62 -23.01
N ARG A 7 -34.72 7.92 -22.73
CA ARG A 7 -33.55 8.71 -23.15
C ARG A 7 -32.35 8.32 -22.27
N THR A 8 -31.44 7.52 -22.80
CA THR A 8 -30.11 7.33 -22.21
C THR A 8 -29.28 8.59 -22.45
N SER A 9 -29.13 9.44 -21.43
CA SER A 9 -28.14 10.51 -21.48
C SER A 9 -26.75 9.90 -21.40
N ARG A 10 -26.03 9.84 -22.53
CA ARG A 10 -24.58 9.67 -22.52
C ARG A 10 -23.99 10.91 -21.86
N ARG A 11 -23.70 10.83 -20.56
CA ARG A 11 -22.76 11.78 -19.93
C ARG A 11 -21.40 11.49 -20.57
N SER A 12 -20.90 12.42 -21.36
CA SER A 12 -19.50 12.47 -21.75
C SER A 12 -18.68 12.68 -20.47
N PHE A 13 -18.14 11.60 -19.92
CA PHE A 13 -17.19 11.67 -18.81
C PHE A 13 -15.88 12.23 -19.34
N MET A 14 -15.39 13.31 -18.71
CA MET A 14 -14.08 13.85 -19.01
C MET A 14 -13.01 12.83 -18.58
N PRO A 15 -11.99 12.56 -19.42
CA PRO A 15 -10.88 11.70 -19.03
C PRO A 15 -10.10 12.32 -17.86
N TYR A 16 -9.48 11.45 -17.06
CA TYR A 16 -8.51 11.76 -16.02
C TYR A 16 -7.58 12.91 -16.44
N LYS A 17 -7.66 14.04 -15.72
CA LYS A 17 -6.69 15.14 -15.81
C LYS A 17 -5.70 14.96 -14.65
N PRO A 18 -4.43 14.60 -14.91
CA PRO A 18 -3.43 14.31 -13.87
C PRO A 18 -3.05 15.53 -13.00
N ASP A 19 -3.39 16.74 -13.42
CA ASP A 19 -2.84 17.97 -12.86
C ASP A 19 -3.92 18.74 -12.11
N THR A 20 -3.90 18.72 -10.77
CA THR A 20 -4.36 19.84 -9.92
C THR A 20 -4.17 19.64 -8.42
N LEU A 21 -3.72 18.48 -7.94
CA LEU A 21 -3.21 18.33 -6.57
C LEU A 21 -1.76 17.84 -6.61
N HIS A 22 -0.84 18.77 -6.89
CA HIS A 22 0.56 18.55 -6.58
C HIS A 22 0.73 18.73 -5.07
N PHE A 23 0.56 17.66 -4.30
CA PHE A 23 1.24 17.58 -3.01
C PHE A 23 2.73 17.59 -3.35
N THR A 24 3.40 18.73 -3.21
CA THR A 24 4.86 18.79 -3.35
C THR A 24 5.41 18.12 -2.11
N PRO A 25 6.01 16.92 -2.23
CA PRO A 25 6.68 16.32 -1.11
C PRO A 25 7.75 17.30 -0.64
N PRO A 26 7.94 17.47 0.66
CA PRO A 26 9.02 18.27 1.19
C PRO A 26 10.35 17.58 0.87
N PHE A 27 10.92 17.91 -0.28
CA PHE A 27 12.24 17.46 -0.69
C PHE A 27 13.27 18.42 -0.11
N ILE A 28 14.18 17.91 0.72
CA ILE A 28 15.40 18.65 1.04
C ILE A 28 16.47 18.25 0.02
N THR A 29 17.00 19.25 -0.68
CA THR A 29 18.14 19.07 -1.59
C THR A 29 19.41 19.27 -0.78
N LYS A 30 20.29 18.26 -0.71
CA LYS A 30 21.63 18.43 -0.12
C LYS A 30 22.68 18.35 -1.22
N ARG A 31 23.53 19.39 -1.31
CA ARG A 31 24.75 19.36 -2.12
C ARG A 31 25.77 18.48 -1.44
N THR A 32 26.17 17.40 -2.10
CA THR A 32 27.28 16.56 -1.61
C THR A 32 28.63 17.25 -1.89
N ALA A 33 29.66 16.91 -1.11
CA ALA A 33 31.03 17.41 -1.30
C ALA A 33 31.65 17.06 -2.69
N LYS A 34 30.98 16.20 -3.47
CA LYS A 34 31.35 15.79 -4.83
C LYS A 34 30.57 16.49 -5.94
N GLY A 35 29.72 17.47 -5.61
CA GLY A 35 28.99 18.27 -6.61
C GLY A 35 27.75 17.60 -7.22
N ASN A 36 27.33 16.44 -6.72
CA ASN A 36 26.04 15.82 -7.08
C ASN A 36 24.95 16.27 -6.10
N ASP A 37 23.79 16.64 -6.64
CA ASP A 37 22.58 16.93 -5.87
C ASP A 37 21.90 15.60 -5.48
N GLU A 38 21.90 15.26 -4.18
CA GLU A 38 21.05 14.19 -3.65
C GLU A 38 19.71 14.79 -3.24
N LYS A 39 18.64 14.42 -3.95
CA LYS A 39 17.26 14.65 -3.49
C LYS A 39 16.90 13.50 -2.57
N THR A 40 16.76 13.73 -1.27
CA THR A 40 16.19 12.72 -0.36
C THR A 40 14.86 13.23 0.18
N LEU A 41 13.87 12.34 0.32
CA LEU A 41 12.69 12.52 1.16
C LEU A 41 13.17 12.56 2.62
N ILE A 42 13.72 13.71 2.94
CA ILE A 42 14.17 14.14 4.25
C ILE A 42 13.37 15.40 4.48
N LEU A 43 12.43 15.34 5.42
CA LEU A 43 11.90 16.55 6.04
C LEU A 43 12.99 17.15 6.94
N GLU A 44 12.84 18.43 7.31
CA GLU A 44 13.74 19.16 8.20
C GLU A 44 14.27 18.23 9.31
N ASP A 45 15.60 18.27 9.56
CA ASP A 45 16.33 17.47 10.56
C ASP A 45 16.83 16.03 10.22
N ASN A 46 16.91 15.61 8.95
CA ASN A 46 17.42 14.27 8.55
C ASN A 46 16.54 13.08 9.00
N GLU A 47 15.30 13.32 9.39
CA GLU A 47 14.38 12.27 9.81
C GLU A 47 13.66 11.64 8.61
N VAL A 48 13.63 10.31 8.57
CA VAL A 48 12.76 9.58 7.63
C VAL A 48 11.32 9.79 8.06
N ARG A 49 10.43 10.10 7.11
CA ARG A 49 8.99 10.20 7.34
C ARG A 49 8.23 9.54 6.20
N PHE A 50 7.24 8.71 6.53
CA PHE A 50 6.40 8.02 5.55
C PHE A 50 5.03 8.66 5.33
N GLU A 51 4.70 9.70 6.11
CA GLU A 51 3.47 10.48 5.94
C GLU A 51 3.25 10.96 4.49
N PRO A 52 4.25 11.46 3.74
CA PRO A 52 4.06 11.81 2.33
C PRO A 52 3.54 10.66 1.46
N PHE A 53 4.00 9.43 1.68
CA PHE A 53 3.53 8.25 0.93
C PHE A 53 2.06 7.93 1.24
N MET A 54 1.68 8.07 2.53
CA MET A 54 0.30 7.92 2.95
C MET A 54 -0.61 8.96 2.30
N HIS A 55 -0.23 10.24 2.36
CA HIS A 55 -1.02 11.32 1.74
C HIS A 55 -1.16 11.09 0.24
N LEU A 56 -0.06 10.77 -0.45
CA LEU A 56 -0.11 10.44 -1.87
C LEU A 56 -1.10 9.31 -2.18
N GLN A 57 -1.05 8.19 -1.44
CA GLN A 57 -1.97 7.08 -1.67
C GLN A 57 -3.43 7.48 -1.42
N LEU A 58 -3.71 8.10 -0.27
CA LEU A 58 -5.07 8.45 0.12
C LEU A 58 -5.67 9.56 -0.74
N ASP A 59 -4.89 10.58 -1.09
CA ASP A 59 -5.35 11.70 -1.93
C ASP A 59 -5.69 11.24 -3.34
N LYS A 60 -4.89 10.34 -3.93
CA LYS A 60 -5.20 9.78 -5.25
C LYS A 60 -6.45 8.87 -5.22
N LEU A 61 -6.77 8.25 -4.09
CA LEU A 61 -8.00 7.45 -3.94
C LEU A 61 -9.25 8.31 -3.71
N ARG A 62 -9.12 9.53 -3.16
CA ARG A 62 -10.25 10.45 -2.95
C ARG A 62 -10.91 10.94 -4.24
N TYR A 63 -10.28 10.73 -5.41
CA TYR A 63 -10.93 10.99 -6.70
C TYR A 63 -12.09 10.02 -6.97
N ASP A 64 -12.12 8.83 -6.36
CA ASP A 64 -13.30 7.96 -6.36
C ASP A 64 -14.34 8.52 -5.37
N PRO A 65 -15.50 9.02 -5.83
CA PRO A 65 -16.51 9.62 -4.95
C PRO A 65 -17.14 8.64 -3.97
N SER A 66 -16.97 7.33 -4.17
CA SER A 66 -17.45 6.30 -3.25
C SER A 66 -16.43 5.95 -2.15
N PHE A 67 -15.19 6.43 -2.29
CA PHE A 67 -14.10 6.22 -1.33
C PHE A 67 -14.38 6.96 -0.02
N ARG A 68 -14.41 6.22 1.08
CA ARG A 68 -14.70 6.77 2.41
C ARG A 68 -14.01 5.99 3.51
N GLU A 69 -13.71 6.69 4.58
CA GLU A 69 -13.23 6.11 5.82
C GLU A 69 -14.39 5.44 6.59
N LEU A 70 -14.07 4.35 7.27
CA LEU A 70 -14.95 3.61 8.16
C LEU A 70 -14.46 3.81 9.59
N ALA A 71 -15.40 4.00 10.51
CA ALA A 71 -15.06 4.08 11.93
C ALA A 71 -14.50 2.75 12.43
N LEU A 72 -13.38 2.82 13.15
CA LEU A 72 -12.83 1.72 13.92
C LEU A 72 -13.08 1.97 15.41
N PRO A 73 -13.37 0.92 16.20
CA PRO A 73 -13.33 1.03 17.66
C PRO A 73 -11.98 1.59 18.12
N ALA A 74 -11.98 2.40 19.18
CA ALA A 74 -10.76 3.00 19.72
C ALA A 74 -9.68 1.96 20.06
N THR A 75 -10.12 0.77 20.50
CA THR A 75 -9.27 -0.39 20.81
C THR A 75 -8.53 -0.97 19.60
N LEU A 76 -8.96 -0.64 18.39
CA LEU A 76 -8.30 -1.02 17.14
C LEU A 76 -7.67 0.19 16.45
N SER A 77 -8.23 1.38 16.60
CA SER A 77 -7.82 2.56 15.85
C SER A 77 -6.55 3.20 16.38
N ASN A 78 -6.29 3.17 17.70
CA ASN A 78 -5.15 3.85 18.29
C ASN A 78 -4.50 3.03 19.40
N ALA A 79 -3.17 3.10 19.48
CA ALA A 79 -2.42 2.64 20.65
C ALA A 79 -1.24 3.57 20.93
N SER A 80 -0.79 3.57 22.17
CA SER A 80 0.42 4.26 22.60
C SER A 80 1.26 3.32 23.46
N GLY A 81 2.56 3.46 23.36
CA GLY A 81 3.52 2.62 24.06
C GLY A 81 4.90 3.28 24.07
N CYS A 82 5.93 2.47 24.30
CA CYS A 82 7.30 2.94 24.32
C CYS A 82 8.16 2.11 23.36
N TYR A 83 8.98 2.78 22.56
CA TYR A 83 10.02 2.14 21.76
C TYR A 83 11.36 2.77 22.11
N LYS A 84 12.26 1.96 22.70
CA LYS A 84 13.50 2.44 23.34
C LYS A 84 13.19 3.49 24.41
N LYS A 85 13.54 4.76 24.19
CA LYS A 85 13.30 5.88 25.11
C LYS A 85 12.25 6.86 24.58
N SER A 86 11.62 6.55 23.45
CA SER A 86 10.67 7.44 22.77
C SER A 86 9.24 6.93 22.97
N THR A 87 8.31 7.86 23.17
CA THR A 87 6.88 7.57 23.02
C THR A 87 6.63 7.04 21.62
N CYS A 88 5.89 5.94 21.53
CA CYS A 88 5.51 5.32 20.28
C CYS A 88 4.00 5.33 20.13
N THR A 89 3.50 5.84 19.02
CA THR A 89 2.07 5.87 18.70
C THR A 89 1.76 4.99 17.49
N CYS A 90 0.63 4.30 17.52
CA CYS A 90 0.09 3.56 16.39
C CYS A 90 -1.29 4.11 16.06
N THR A 91 -1.55 4.38 14.78
CA THR A 91 -2.87 4.76 14.26
C THR A 91 -3.24 3.86 13.09
N ASN A 92 -4.40 3.22 13.22
CA ASN A 92 -5.02 2.37 12.22
C ASN A 92 -6.23 3.09 11.63
N ARG A 93 -6.36 3.04 10.30
CA ARG A 93 -7.51 3.60 9.57
C ARG A 93 -8.01 2.59 8.56
N LEU A 94 -9.33 2.57 8.36
CA LEU A 94 -10.01 1.64 7.48
C LEU A 94 -10.82 2.43 6.45
N PHE A 95 -10.72 2.06 5.19
CA PHE A 95 -11.44 2.71 4.10
C PHE A 95 -12.10 1.67 3.21
N LYS A 96 -13.10 2.11 2.45
CA LYS A 96 -13.70 1.32 1.37
C LYS A 96 -14.17 2.22 0.24
N SER A 97 -14.43 1.62 -0.92
CA SER A 97 -15.15 2.23 -2.04
C SER A 97 -16.03 1.18 -2.72
N ASN A 98 -16.68 1.50 -3.83
CA ASN A 98 -17.45 0.53 -4.60
C ASN A 98 -16.58 -0.61 -5.16
N LYS A 99 -15.34 -0.30 -5.57
CA LYS A 99 -14.39 -1.30 -6.11
C LYS A 99 -13.37 -1.79 -5.09
N ILE A 100 -13.33 -1.20 -3.89
CA ILE A 100 -12.39 -1.53 -2.82
C ILE A 100 -13.20 -2.00 -1.62
N ARG A 101 -13.20 -3.31 -1.33
CA ARG A 101 -13.91 -3.83 -0.14
C ARG A 101 -13.24 -3.39 1.17
N LYS A 102 -11.92 -3.23 1.14
CA LYS A 102 -11.09 -2.93 2.32
C LYS A 102 -9.77 -2.31 1.89
N LEU A 103 -9.49 -1.10 2.34
CA LEU A 103 -8.15 -0.54 2.41
C LEU A 103 -7.84 -0.30 3.88
N ARG A 104 -6.76 -0.88 4.38
CA ARG A 104 -6.26 -0.63 5.73
C ARG A 104 -4.95 0.12 5.68
N THR A 105 -4.76 1.07 6.57
CA THR A 105 -3.47 1.72 6.79
C THR A 105 -3.09 1.65 8.26
N THR A 106 -1.83 1.37 8.55
CA THR A 106 -1.24 1.41 9.90
C THR A 106 -0.03 2.33 9.87
N CYS A 107 -0.07 3.37 10.68
CA CYS A 107 1.04 4.30 10.88
C CYS A 107 1.61 4.09 12.28
N VAL A 108 2.92 3.85 12.39
CA VAL A 108 3.63 3.81 13.68
C VAL A 108 4.71 4.87 13.70
N ASN A 109 4.78 5.63 14.77
CA ASN A 109 5.70 6.76 14.91
C ASN A 109 6.34 6.75 16.31
N ALA A 110 7.67 6.66 16.36
CA ALA A 110 8.48 6.94 17.54
C ALA A 110 9.66 7.88 17.21
N GLY A 111 9.41 8.90 16.38
CA GLY A 111 10.40 9.83 15.86
C GLY A 111 11.42 9.15 14.95
N ALA A 112 12.68 9.57 15.03
CA ALA A 112 13.79 9.00 14.26
C ALA A 112 14.04 7.50 14.53
N GLU A 113 13.58 6.94 15.66
CA GLU A 113 13.88 5.56 16.04
C GLU A 113 13.01 4.52 15.33
N LEU A 114 11.76 4.88 15.01
CA LEU A 114 10.79 4.00 14.37
C LEU A 114 9.78 4.80 13.55
N GLN A 115 9.69 4.51 12.25
CA GLN A 115 8.57 4.93 11.40
C GLN A 115 8.04 3.72 10.65
N ILE A 116 6.72 3.58 10.60
CA ILE A 116 6.05 2.55 9.80
C ILE A 116 4.90 3.19 9.07
N TYR A 117 4.79 2.88 7.78
CA TYR A 117 3.56 2.99 7.02
C TYR A 117 3.30 1.67 6.34
N ASN A 118 2.29 0.94 6.83
CA ASN A 118 1.79 -0.27 6.21
C ASN A 118 0.43 0.03 5.59
N SER A 119 0.22 -0.41 4.35
CA SER A 119 -1.07 -0.31 3.66
C SER A 119 -1.36 -1.58 2.88
N CYS A 120 -2.62 -2.03 2.92
CA CYS A 120 -3.07 -3.18 2.15
C CYS A 120 -4.46 -2.89 1.60
N LEU A 121 -4.55 -2.84 0.27
CA LEU A 121 -5.79 -2.59 -0.46
C LEU A 121 -6.27 -3.90 -1.07
N TYR A 122 -7.45 -4.32 -0.63
CA TYR A 122 -8.17 -5.45 -1.16
C TYR A 122 -9.30 -4.96 -2.06
N PRO A 123 -9.25 -5.31 -3.36
CA PRO A 123 -10.37 -5.10 -4.28
C PRO A 123 -11.64 -5.79 -3.78
N SER A 124 -12.80 -5.32 -4.23
CA SER A 124 -14.04 -6.10 -4.12
C SER A 124 -13.84 -7.46 -4.80
N THR A 125 -14.42 -8.52 -4.26
CA THR A 125 -14.29 -9.88 -4.80
C THR A 125 -14.97 -10.04 -6.17
N GLU A 126 -15.74 -9.03 -6.58
CA GLU A 126 -16.30 -8.89 -7.92
C GLU A 126 -15.26 -8.47 -8.97
N PHE A 127 -14.03 -8.14 -8.57
CA PHE A 127 -12.92 -7.83 -9.48
C PHE A 127 -11.74 -8.73 -9.14
N ASP A 128 -11.09 -9.32 -10.14
CA ASP A 128 -9.95 -10.22 -9.92
C ASP A 128 -8.59 -9.50 -9.89
N LEU A 129 -8.60 -8.22 -9.52
CA LEU A 129 -7.42 -7.40 -9.38
C LEU A 129 -6.46 -7.96 -8.29
N PRO A 130 -5.15 -7.76 -8.44
CA PRO A 130 -4.19 -8.14 -7.40
C PRO A 130 -4.40 -7.30 -6.13
N ILE A 131 -3.96 -7.81 -4.98
CA ILE A 131 -3.91 -7.03 -3.73
C ILE A 131 -2.75 -6.02 -3.85
N LEU A 132 -2.98 -4.75 -3.53
CA LEU A 132 -1.88 -3.78 -3.44
C LEU A 132 -1.35 -3.76 -2.01
N GLY A 133 -0.12 -4.26 -1.84
CA GLY A 133 0.61 -4.26 -0.57
C GLY A 133 1.67 -3.18 -0.54
N VAL A 134 1.74 -2.43 0.56
CA VAL A 134 2.76 -1.40 0.84
C VAL A 134 3.29 -1.62 2.24
N ASP A 135 4.60 -1.72 2.39
CA ASP A 135 5.26 -1.86 3.68
C ASP A 135 6.52 -1.01 3.74
N LEU A 136 6.41 0.15 4.40
CA LEU A 136 7.50 1.10 4.59
C LEU A 136 7.90 1.09 6.05
N LEU A 137 9.14 0.69 6.33
CA LEU A 137 9.68 0.48 7.66
C LEU A 137 11.00 1.23 7.82
N HIS A 138 11.15 1.97 8.90
CA HIS A 138 12.38 2.62 9.30
C HIS A 138 12.69 2.32 10.76
N PHE A 139 13.91 1.85 11.03
CA PHE A 139 14.39 1.45 12.36
C PHE A 139 15.69 2.20 12.69
N GLY A 140 15.65 3.53 12.78
CA GLY A 140 16.79 4.43 13.07
C GLY A 140 17.90 4.45 12.02
N ARG A 141 18.51 3.29 11.75
CA ARG A 141 19.62 3.12 10.79
C ARG A 141 19.21 2.34 9.53
N LYS A 142 18.18 1.52 9.62
CA LYS A 142 17.74 0.65 8.53
C LYS A 142 16.40 1.12 7.98
N THR A 143 16.30 1.24 6.66
CA THR A 143 15.04 1.51 5.95
C THR A 143 14.75 0.34 5.03
N ILE A 144 13.51 -0.12 5.05
CA ILE A 144 12.97 -1.13 4.14
C ILE A 144 11.69 -0.52 3.56
N CYS A 145 11.57 -0.48 2.24
CA CYS A 145 10.34 -0.06 1.59
C CYS A 145 9.96 -1.09 0.53
N ILE A 146 8.74 -1.60 0.60
CA ILE A 146 8.18 -2.57 -0.33
C ILE A 146 6.87 -2.02 -0.87
N VAL A 147 6.67 -2.12 -2.18
CA VAL A 147 5.36 -1.99 -2.80
C VAL A 147 5.20 -3.07 -3.87
N ASP A 148 4.03 -3.70 -3.91
CA ASP A 148 3.76 -4.76 -4.86
C ASP A 148 2.29 -4.89 -5.25
N PHE A 149 2.06 -5.37 -6.47
CA PHE A 149 0.77 -5.92 -6.89
C PHE A 149 0.84 -7.41 -6.62
N GLN A 150 0.37 -7.82 -5.45
CA GLN A 150 0.44 -9.19 -4.96
C GLN A 150 -0.56 -10.06 -5.74
N PRO A 151 -0.08 -10.94 -6.65
CA PRO A 151 -0.97 -11.62 -7.57
C PRO A 151 -1.82 -12.67 -6.84
N LEU A 152 -3.09 -12.76 -7.22
CA LEU A 152 -3.99 -13.80 -6.69
C LEU A 152 -3.64 -15.20 -7.23
N GLU A 153 -2.92 -15.28 -8.34
CA GLU A 153 -2.51 -16.55 -8.95
C GLU A 153 -1.29 -16.37 -9.85
N LYS A 154 -0.62 -17.48 -10.19
CA LYS A 154 0.62 -17.49 -10.98
C LYS A 154 0.43 -17.90 -12.44
N ARG A 155 -0.81 -18.01 -12.91
CA ARG A 155 -1.08 -18.34 -14.32
C ARG A 155 -0.58 -17.22 -15.21
N GLU A 156 0.07 -17.59 -16.32
CA GLU A 156 0.73 -16.66 -17.22
C GLU A 156 -0.21 -15.54 -17.71
N ALA A 157 -1.44 -15.87 -18.11
CA ALA A 157 -2.42 -14.87 -18.54
C ALA A 157 -2.74 -13.81 -17.47
N TYR A 158 -2.77 -14.19 -16.19
CA TYR A 158 -3.01 -13.27 -15.07
C TYR A 158 -1.81 -12.35 -14.85
N LEU A 159 -0.60 -12.93 -14.85
CA LEU A 159 0.64 -12.19 -14.68
C LEU A 159 0.89 -11.22 -15.85
N ASN A 160 0.63 -11.63 -17.08
CA ASN A 160 0.74 -10.77 -18.25
C ASN A 160 -0.25 -9.60 -18.20
N LYS A 161 -1.48 -9.84 -17.71
CA LYS A 161 -2.50 -8.80 -17.58
C LYS A 161 -2.16 -7.78 -16.49
N TYR A 162 -1.80 -8.24 -15.29
CA TYR A 162 -1.75 -7.37 -14.11
C TYR A 162 -0.34 -7.04 -13.61
N ILE A 163 0.66 -7.88 -13.89
CA ILE A 163 2.00 -7.75 -13.33
C ILE A 163 3.01 -7.24 -14.37
N ALA A 164 2.98 -7.77 -15.60
CA ALA A 164 3.91 -7.36 -16.67
C ALA A 164 3.94 -5.84 -16.95
N PRO A 165 2.82 -5.07 -16.84
CA PRO A 165 2.85 -3.61 -17.02
C PRO A 165 3.82 -2.86 -16.08
N LEU A 166 4.13 -3.45 -14.92
CA LEU A 166 5.02 -2.86 -13.90
C LEU A 166 6.51 -2.94 -14.26
N SER A 167 6.86 -3.78 -15.24
CA SER A 167 8.25 -4.02 -15.65
C SER A 167 9.00 -2.76 -16.08
N SER A 168 8.30 -1.81 -16.69
CA SER A 168 8.87 -0.52 -17.10
C SER A 168 9.38 0.29 -15.90
N ILE A 169 8.62 0.34 -14.81
CA ILE A 169 9.01 1.04 -13.57
C ILE A 169 10.23 0.34 -12.99
N LYS A 170 10.17 -0.99 -12.86
CA LYS A 170 11.27 -1.79 -12.29
C LYS A 170 12.58 -1.65 -13.08
N LYS A 171 12.50 -1.48 -14.40
CA LYS A 171 13.66 -1.21 -15.27
C LYS A 171 14.25 0.18 -15.06
N ASN A 172 13.41 1.20 -14.81
CA ASN A 172 13.85 2.58 -14.60
C ASN A 172 14.52 2.78 -13.23
N TYR A 173 14.24 1.92 -12.26
CA TYR A 173 14.79 2.00 -10.90
C TYR A 173 15.52 0.70 -10.50
N PRO A 174 16.64 0.35 -11.13
CA PRO A 174 17.30 -0.95 -10.95
C PRO A 174 17.77 -1.25 -9.51
N PHE A 175 18.06 -0.21 -8.72
CA PHE A 175 18.42 -0.33 -7.30
C PHE A 175 17.24 -0.74 -6.40
N LEU A 176 16.01 -0.77 -6.93
CA LEU A 176 14.82 -1.30 -6.26
C LEU A 176 14.62 -2.80 -6.52
N ASN A 177 15.53 -3.45 -7.26
CA ASN A 177 15.43 -4.88 -7.60
C ASN A 177 16.08 -5.78 -6.54
N ASN A 178 16.14 -5.32 -5.28
CA ASN A 178 16.67 -6.12 -4.19
C ASN A 178 15.79 -7.35 -3.98
N THR A 179 16.35 -8.37 -3.31
CA THR A 179 15.63 -9.59 -2.95
C THR A 179 15.20 -9.57 -1.49
N VAL A 180 13.92 -9.83 -1.21
CA VAL A 180 13.44 -10.04 0.17
C VAL A 180 14.15 -11.25 0.76
N SER A 181 14.60 -11.14 2.00
CA SER A 181 15.24 -12.26 2.69
C SER A 181 14.25 -13.40 2.92
N ASN A 182 14.64 -14.62 2.57
CA ASN A 182 13.87 -15.85 2.83
C ASN A 182 13.58 -16.07 4.33
N ARG A 183 14.25 -15.34 5.23
CA ARG A 183 14.04 -15.44 6.68
C ARG A 183 12.62 -15.07 7.13
N PHE A 184 11.92 -14.23 6.36
CA PHE A 184 10.59 -13.73 6.73
C PHE A 184 9.49 -14.20 5.77
N TYR A 185 9.85 -14.47 4.52
CA TYR A 185 8.95 -15.00 3.50
C TYR A 185 9.64 -16.18 2.82
N ASP A 186 9.30 -17.38 3.27
CA ASP A 186 9.92 -18.64 2.82
C ASP A 186 9.55 -18.98 1.36
N ASP A 187 8.56 -18.27 0.84
CA ASP A 187 7.88 -18.56 -0.39
C ASP A 187 7.36 -17.24 -0.99
N ARG A 188 7.82 -16.88 -2.20
CA ARG A 188 7.33 -15.71 -2.96
C ARG A 188 5.91 -15.92 -3.53
N THR A 189 5.11 -16.80 -2.95
CA THR A 189 3.74 -17.15 -3.41
C THR A 189 2.91 -15.92 -3.64
N TRP A 190 2.98 -14.92 -2.76
CA TRP A 190 2.17 -13.71 -2.89
C TRP A 190 2.92 -12.50 -3.42
N PHE A 191 4.23 -12.60 -3.66
CA PHE A 191 4.99 -11.52 -4.27
C PHE A 191 5.06 -11.69 -5.78
N SER A 192 4.98 -10.58 -6.50
CA SER A 192 5.20 -10.52 -7.94
C SER A 192 6.69 -10.38 -8.25
N ASP A 193 7.08 -10.80 -9.46
CA ASP A 193 8.44 -10.56 -9.94
C ASP A 193 8.72 -9.07 -10.22
N GLN A 194 7.69 -8.23 -10.19
CA GLN A 194 7.81 -6.79 -10.41
C GLN A 194 7.81 -5.96 -9.13
N MET A 195 7.69 -6.59 -7.95
CA MET A 195 7.82 -5.92 -6.65
C MET A 195 9.02 -4.97 -6.61
N LEU A 196 8.79 -3.76 -6.08
CA LEU A 196 9.84 -2.80 -5.76
C LEU A 196 10.29 -3.01 -4.31
N TYR A 197 11.60 -3.11 -4.09
CA TYR A 197 12.18 -3.28 -2.77
C TYR A 197 13.42 -2.40 -2.58
N LEU A 198 13.28 -1.42 -1.69
CA LEU A 198 14.36 -0.56 -1.21
C LEU A 198 14.84 -1.07 0.17
N ASN A 199 16.15 -1.10 0.38
CA ASN A 199 16.77 -1.58 1.64
C ASN A 199 17.68 -0.53 2.33
N ASN A 200 17.61 0.72 1.89
CA ASN A 200 18.38 1.83 2.43
C ASN A 200 17.57 3.14 2.31
N LYS A 201 17.94 4.19 3.05
CA LYS A 201 17.19 5.46 3.05
C LYS A 201 17.61 6.44 1.96
N PHE A 202 18.74 6.24 1.30
CA PHE A 202 19.33 7.24 0.40
C PHE A 202 18.49 7.44 -0.86
N HIS A 203 17.83 6.38 -1.32
CA HIS A 203 16.95 6.41 -2.50
C HIS A 203 15.47 6.55 -2.16
N LEU A 204 15.13 7.15 -1.01
CA LEU A 204 13.72 7.26 -0.61
C LEU A 204 12.92 8.19 -1.53
N SER A 205 13.53 9.25 -2.09
CA SER A 205 12.89 10.10 -3.12
C SER A 205 12.61 9.31 -4.38
N ASP A 206 13.60 8.57 -4.88
CA ASP A 206 13.43 7.77 -6.09
C ASP A 206 12.35 6.71 -5.88
N PHE A 207 12.30 6.11 -4.68
CA PHE A 207 11.24 5.17 -4.32
C PHE A 207 9.86 5.83 -4.26
N TYR A 208 9.76 7.09 -3.83
CA TYR A 208 8.50 7.84 -3.88
C TYR A 208 8.02 8.10 -5.31
N GLU A 209 8.91 8.51 -6.20
CA GLU A 209 8.60 8.68 -7.62
C GLU A 209 8.17 7.35 -8.26
N ALA A 210 8.87 6.27 -7.94
CA ALA A 210 8.51 4.92 -8.40
C ALA A 210 7.16 4.47 -7.81
N PHE A 211 6.90 4.77 -6.53
CA PHE A 211 5.65 4.48 -5.84
C PHE A 211 4.47 5.23 -6.45
N GLU A 212 4.61 6.51 -6.80
CA GLU A 212 3.56 7.27 -7.51
C GLU A 212 3.22 6.62 -8.85
N GLN A 213 4.23 6.20 -9.62
CA GLN A 213 4.01 5.50 -10.88
C GLN A 213 3.31 4.15 -10.67
N TYR A 214 3.70 3.41 -9.63
CA TYR A 214 3.09 2.15 -9.24
C TYR A 214 1.60 2.33 -8.88
N LEU A 215 1.30 3.33 -8.05
CA LEU A 215 -0.07 3.68 -7.67
C LEU A 215 -0.90 4.09 -8.88
N ARG A 216 -0.36 4.91 -9.79
CA ARG A 216 -1.07 5.34 -11.00
C ARG A 216 -1.53 4.16 -11.84
N ILE A 217 -0.68 3.15 -12.03
CA ILE A 217 -1.05 1.92 -12.75
C ILE A 217 -2.16 1.17 -11.99
N TYR A 218 -2.06 1.04 -10.66
CA TYR A 218 -3.07 0.34 -9.88
C TYR A 218 -4.44 1.02 -9.93
N LEU A 219 -4.45 2.35 -9.86
CA LEU A 219 -5.67 3.15 -9.94
C LEU A 219 -6.32 3.06 -11.32
N GLN A 220 -5.52 3.03 -12.39
CA GLN A 220 -6.02 2.76 -13.74
C GLN A 220 -6.65 1.37 -13.83
N LEU A 221 -6.01 0.34 -13.26
CA LEU A 221 -6.59 -1.00 -13.19
C LEU A 221 -7.91 -1.03 -12.41
N LEU A 222 -8.01 -0.29 -11.30
CA LEU A 222 -9.26 -0.14 -10.55
C LEU A 222 -10.33 0.52 -11.40
N GLU A 223 -10.02 1.62 -12.09
CA GLU A 223 -10.95 2.34 -12.96
C GLU A 223 -11.49 1.44 -14.08
N ASP A 224 -10.60 0.73 -14.77
CA ASP A 224 -10.90 -0.12 -15.92
C ASP A 224 -11.48 -1.49 -15.55
N ALA A 225 -11.47 -1.86 -14.26
CA ALA A 225 -11.92 -3.17 -13.83
C ALA A 225 -13.41 -3.40 -14.11
N GLU A 226 -13.69 -4.49 -14.83
CA GLU A 226 -15.02 -5.00 -15.10
C GLU A 226 -15.40 -6.09 -14.09
N ALA A 227 -16.68 -6.13 -13.71
CA ALA A 227 -17.17 -7.11 -12.76
C ALA A 227 -17.09 -8.53 -13.37
N ILE A 228 -16.51 -9.44 -12.60
CA ILE A 228 -16.47 -10.87 -12.91
C ILE A 228 -17.72 -11.56 -12.35
N GLY A 229 -18.10 -12.69 -12.94
CA GLY A 229 -19.29 -13.44 -12.54
C GLY A 229 -18.99 -14.84 -11.98
N GLY A 230 -19.99 -15.41 -11.31
CA GLY A 230 -20.06 -16.84 -10.98
C GLY A 230 -18.90 -17.35 -10.15
N SER A 231 -18.35 -18.51 -10.54
CA SER A 231 -17.28 -19.20 -9.81
C SER A 231 -16.00 -18.38 -9.63
N ARG A 232 -15.77 -17.37 -10.48
CA ARG A 232 -14.59 -16.51 -10.38
C ARG A 232 -14.64 -15.61 -9.14
N VAL A 233 -15.81 -15.07 -8.78
CA VAL A 233 -16.00 -14.27 -7.55
C VAL A 233 -15.67 -15.12 -6.32
N THR A 234 -16.18 -16.36 -6.28
CA THR A 234 -15.88 -17.32 -5.21
C THR A 234 -14.40 -17.64 -5.13
N HIS A 235 -13.73 -17.80 -6.28
CA HIS A 235 -12.30 -18.02 -6.33
C HIS A 235 -11.51 -16.82 -5.77
N VAL A 236 -11.81 -15.59 -6.20
CA VAL A 236 -11.16 -14.37 -5.70
C VAL A 236 -11.35 -14.23 -4.19
N SER A 237 -12.56 -14.45 -3.70
CA SER A 237 -12.87 -14.49 -2.27
C SER A 237 -11.99 -15.50 -1.52
N SER A 238 -11.86 -16.73 -2.04
CA SER A 238 -10.96 -17.74 -1.47
C SER A 238 -9.49 -17.31 -1.48
N MET A 239 -9.02 -16.62 -2.52
CA MET A 239 -7.64 -16.15 -2.60
C MET A 239 -7.34 -15.04 -1.59
N HIS A 240 -8.27 -14.11 -1.37
CA HIS A 240 -8.14 -13.11 -0.30
C HIS A 240 -8.08 -13.77 1.09
N SER A 241 -8.94 -14.76 1.35
CA SER A 241 -8.91 -15.53 2.62
C SER A 241 -7.57 -16.25 2.83
N LYS A 242 -7.05 -16.91 1.79
CA LYS A 242 -5.75 -17.59 1.84
C LYS A 242 -4.59 -16.62 2.04
N TYR A 243 -4.65 -15.45 1.41
CA TYR A 243 -3.67 -14.39 1.59
C TYR A 243 -3.65 -13.93 3.05
N ASP A 244 -4.80 -13.65 3.65
CA ASP A 244 -4.90 -13.21 5.05
C ASP A 244 -4.37 -14.30 6.00
N LYS A 245 -4.76 -15.55 5.80
CA LYS A 245 -4.25 -16.68 6.59
C LYS A 245 -2.72 -16.81 6.49
N TYR A 246 -2.17 -16.76 5.28
CA TYR A 246 -0.73 -16.89 5.05
C TYR A 246 0.06 -15.80 5.79
N ASN A 247 -0.37 -14.54 5.66
CA ASN A 247 0.33 -13.41 6.28
C ASN A 247 0.14 -13.39 7.80
N LYS A 248 -1.06 -13.70 8.31
CA LYS A 248 -1.32 -13.79 9.76
C LYS A 248 -0.36 -14.73 10.49
N GLU A 249 -0.03 -15.86 9.87
CA GLU A 249 0.88 -16.85 10.45
C GLU A 249 2.37 -16.42 10.42
N ARG A 250 2.73 -15.43 9.58
CA ARG A 250 4.12 -15.14 9.23
C ARG A 250 4.56 -13.69 9.46
N ASP A 251 3.62 -12.77 9.65
CA ASP A 251 3.92 -11.34 9.73
C ASP A 251 4.75 -11.01 10.98
N PRO A 252 6.03 -10.61 10.81
CA PRO A 252 6.92 -10.31 11.94
C PRO A 252 6.47 -9.07 12.73
N ALA A 253 5.61 -8.21 12.16
CA ALA A 253 5.11 -7.02 12.84
C ALA A 253 4.25 -7.37 14.06
N ILE A 254 3.61 -8.54 14.09
CA ILE A 254 2.77 -9.00 15.22
C ILE A 254 3.60 -9.07 16.50
N VAL A 255 4.81 -9.64 16.43
CA VAL A 255 5.71 -9.76 17.60
C VAL A 255 6.17 -8.38 18.07
N MET A 256 6.45 -7.48 17.14
CA MET A 256 6.86 -6.12 17.46
C MET A 256 5.72 -5.32 18.10
N PHE A 257 4.51 -5.39 17.55
CA PHE A 257 3.33 -4.72 18.10
C PHE A 257 3.02 -5.21 19.51
N SER A 258 3.10 -6.52 19.75
CA SER A 258 2.92 -7.11 21.09
C SER A 258 3.90 -6.53 22.12
N LYS A 259 5.16 -6.27 21.73
CA LYS A 259 6.18 -5.69 22.62
C LYS A 259 5.98 -4.21 22.90
N ILE A 260 5.48 -3.45 21.92
CA ILE A 260 5.37 -1.99 22.02
C ILE A 260 4.01 -1.59 22.62
N PHE A 261 2.92 -2.21 22.19
CA PHE A 261 1.54 -1.82 22.48
C PHE A 261 0.78 -2.83 23.35
N GLY A 262 1.42 -3.94 23.72
CA GLY A 262 0.81 -5.00 24.51
C GLY A 262 0.13 -6.08 23.66
N LYS A 263 0.01 -7.27 24.25
CA LYS A 263 -0.50 -8.48 23.59
C LYS A 263 -1.97 -8.35 23.17
N GLU A 264 -2.79 -7.73 24.01
CA GLU A 264 -4.23 -7.57 23.77
C GLU A 264 -4.50 -6.76 22.50
N PHE A 265 -3.90 -5.57 22.39
CA PHE A 265 -3.99 -4.73 21.19
C PHE A 265 -3.44 -5.47 19.96
N SER A 266 -2.26 -6.09 20.08
CA SER A 266 -1.64 -6.79 18.96
C SER A 266 -2.50 -7.93 18.43
N THR A 267 -3.09 -8.75 19.30
CA THR A 267 -3.99 -9.84 18.91
C THR A 267 -5.25 -9.28 18.24
N ALA A 268 -5.90 -8.28 18.87
CA ALA A 268 -7.12 -7.68 18.35
C ALA A 268 -6.92 -7.06 16.95
N VAL A 269 -5.83 -6.31 16.77
CA VAL A 269 -5.48 -5.70 15.47
C VAL A 269 -5.14 -6.77 14.43
N THR A 270 -4.41 -7.82 14.80
CA THR A 270 -4.09 -8.91 13.86
C THR A 270 -5.36 -9.60 13.35
N ASP A 271 -6.24 -9.97 14.26
CA ASP A 271 -7.40 -10.82 13.98
C ASP A 271 -8.57 -10.04 13.36
N SER A 272 -8.79 -8.80 13.81
CA SER A 272 -9.99 -8.01 13.46
C SER A 272 -9.70 -6.87 12.48
N PHE A 273 -8.43 -6.58 12.18
CA PHE A 273 -8.06 -5.45 11.33
C PHE A 273 -7.04 -5.79 10.24
N LEU A 274 -5.91 -6.41 10.54
CA LEU A 274 -4.88 -6.71 9.53
C LEU A 274 -5.32 -7.85 8.60
N PHE A 275 -5.72 -8.99 9.18
CA PHE A 275 -6.02 -10.22 8.46
C PHE A 275 -7.39 -10.76 8.87
N SER A 276 -8.42 -10.10 8.37
CA SER A 276 -9.82 -10.24 8.83
C SER A 276 -10.79 -10.53 7.68
N PHE A 277 -10.31 -11.20 6.63
CA PHE A 277 -11.18 -11.68 5.56
C PHE A 277 -12.24 -12.65 6.07
#